data_AF-A0A819L1P8-F1
#
_entry.id   AF-A0A819L1P8-F1
#
_cell.length_a   1.000
_cell.length_b   1.000
_cell.length_c   1.000
_cell.angle_alpha   90.00
_cell.angle_beta   90.00
_cell.angle_gamma   90.00
#
_symmetry.space_group_name_H-M   'P 1'
#
loop_
_entity.id
_entity.type
_entity.pdbx_description
1 polymer ?
#
loop_
_entity_poly.entity_id
_entity_poly.type
_entity_poly.pdbx_seq_one_letter_code
_entity_poly.pdbx_strand_id
1 'polypeptide(L)'
;ARTTFYTPGNTAPLLKSMLASSSMNDISFKKENTFCFDSESFRYLVALKNEFPFTNEEKHEYEMSWSTSVKESNRLIDYINKELIVYHIDKGWQSIKHAQFEISYMIRPILETIRNTLRNIILCKNSIPNQFIELNSKPLHSTATRCHSCKSDFQQVGKFEFLSIYPHEIQNDCIMCLCTLDQHVPIDYTLDYKCSTITSSDLHNRMSDTLNRLCVMSAKLAHFLIHTACSAKDDPFLKGLKEMIVEETYICEIQKPNDFNMQLVKELSKFESQYEQPMNKLKSTQENFDLPAIYKLIEIINNYPTVHEQMTAVKKRQRMMIEDHEYEVQKI
;
A
#
# COMPACT_ATOMS: atom_id res chain seq x y z
N ALA A 1 11.43 16.15 -38.31
CA ALA A 1 11.11 17.57 -38.06
C ALA A 1 10.43 17.69 -36.69
N ARG A 2 10.98 18.49 -35.77
CA ARG A 2 10.39 18.75 -34.45
C ARG A 2 9.08 19.51 -34.61
N THR A 3 7.96 18.89 -34.24
CA THR A 3 6.63 19.43 -34.54
C THR A 3 6.21 20.59 -33.63
N THR A 4 6.84 20.76 -32.45
CA THR A 4 6.39 21.72 -31.43
C THR A 4 7.42 22.77 -31.02
N PHE A 5 8.66 22.75 -31.53
CA PHE A 5 9.72 23.76 -31.25
C PHE A 5 9.79 24.22 -29.77
N TYR A 6 9.78 23.28 -28.82
CA TYR A 6 9.83 23.58 -27.38
C TYR A 6 8.66 24.43 -26.86
N THR A 7 7.51 24.30 -27.50
CA THR A 7 6.24 24.86 -27.04
C THR A 7 5.27 23.73 -26.68
N PRO A 8 4.20 24.01 -25.91
CA PRO A 8 3.26 22.98 -25.46
C PRO A 8 2.48 22.27 -26.58
N GLY A 9 2.56 22.78 -27.82
CA GLY A 9 1.89 22.22 -28.99
C GLY A 9 0.40 21.97 -28.76
N ASN A 10 -0.06 20.77 -29.15
CA ASN A 10 -1.46 20.36 -29.04
C ASN A 10 -1.94 20.17 -27.59
N THR A 11 -1.04 20.14 -26.61
CA THR A 11 -1.39 20.00 -25.19
C THR A 11 -1.91 21.31 -24.60
N ALA A 12 -1.47 22.48 -25.10
CA ALA A 12 -1.91 23.77 -24.58
C ALA A 12 -3.43 24.00 -24.67
N PRO A 13 -4.10 23.77 -25.82
CA PRO A 13 -5.56 23.90 -25.90
C PRO A 13 -6.30 22.98 -24.92
N LEU A 14 -5.83 21.74 -24.76
CA LEU A 14 -6.44 20.76 -23.86
C LEU A 14 -6.30 21.19 -22.39
N LEU A 15 -5.10 21.62 -21.98
CA LEU A 15 -4.86 22.12 -20.63
C LEU A 15 -5.70 23.36 -20.31
N LYS A 16 -5.80 24.31 -21.25
CA LYS A 16 -6.67 25.49 -21.10
C LYS A 16 -8.13 25.12 -20.92
N SER A 17 -8.63 24.18 -21.73
CA SER A 17 -10.01 23.67 -21.59
C SER A 17 -10.22 22.99 -20.24
N MET A 18 -9.26 22.18 -19.79
CA MET A 18 -9.32 21.48 -18.51
C MET A 18 -9.35 22.47 -17.35
N LEU A 19 -8.47 23.47 -17.33
CA LEU A 19 -8.42 24.50 -16.31
C LEU A 19 -9.71 25.33 -16.28
N ALA A 20 -10.24 25.72 -17.45
CA ALA A 20 -11.50 26.44 -17.56
C ALA A 20 -12.72 25.62 -17.09
N SER A 21 -12.67 24.29 -17.19
CA SER A 21 -13.71 23.40 -16.68
C SER A 21 -13.56 23.08 -15.18
N SER A 22 -12.44 23.44 -14.57
CA SER A 22 -12.17 23.19 -13.15
C SER A 22 -12.68 24.34 -12.28
N SER A 23 -13.00 24.06 -11.01
CA SER A 23 -13.29 25.10 -10.01
C SER A 23 -12.04 25.83 -9.50
N MET A 24 -10.85 25.50 -10.01
CA MET A 24 -9.57 26.07 -9.60
C MET A 24 -9.28 27.34 -10.41
N ASN A 25 -9.87 28.46 -9.97
CA ASN A 25 -9.71 29.75 -10.63
C ASN A 25 -8.30 30.35 -10.48
N ASP A 26 -7.49 29.83 -9.56
CA ASP A 26 -6.18 30.41 -9.21
C ASP A 26 -5.01 29.85 -10.04
N ILE A 27 -5.23 28.76 -10.79
CA ILE A 27 -4.19 28.15 -11.62
C ILE A 27 -4.24 28.74 -13.04
N SER A 28 -3.42 29.77 -13.27
CA SER A 28 -3.30 30.37 -14.60
C SER A 28 -2.42 29.53 -15.54
N PHE A 29 -2.71 29.50 -16.85
CA PHE A 29 -1.82 28.90 -17.86
C PHE A 29 -1.05 30.01 -18.58
N LYS A 30 0.17 30.29 -18.13
CA LYS A 30 1.02 31.38 -18.65
C LYS A 30 2.41 30.87 -19.00
N LYS A 31 3.21 31.69 -19.68
CA LYS A 31 4.57 31.30 -20.08
C LYS A 31 5.47 31.06 -18.87
N GLU A 32 5.27 31.82 -17.81
CA GLU A 32 6.10 31.82 -16.60
C GLU A 32 5.98 30.49 -15.83
N ASN A 33 4.82 29.83 -15.91
CA ASN A 33 4.55 28.58 -15.21
C ASN A 33 4.31 27.39 -16.17
N THR A 34 4.70 27.53 -17.43
CA THR A 34 4.68 26.46 -18.43
C THR A 34 6.12 26.09 -18.77
N PHE A 35 6.48 24.83 -18.63
CA PHE A 35 7.84 24.33 -18.86
C PHE A 35 7.78 23.18 -19.86
N CYS A 36 8.61 23.26 -20.92
CA CYS A 36 8.54 22.32 -22.04
C CYS A 36 9.87 21.59 -22.19
N PHE A 37 9.88 20.32 -21.82
CA PHE A 37 11.07 19.47 -21.90
C PHE A 37 11.06 18.66 -23.18
N ASP A 38 12.23 18.53 -23.80
CA ASP A 38 12.45 17.59 -24.87
C ASP A 38 13.23 16.36 -24.36
N SER A 39 12.82 15.18 -24.83
CA SER A 39 13.36 13.87 -24.42
C SER A 39 14.39 13.32 -25.40
N GLU A 40 14.63 14.00 -26.52
CA GLU A 40 15.51 13.52 -27.59
C GLU A 40 16.98 13.37 -27.14
N SER A 41 17.43 14.17 -26.18
CA SER A 41 18.78 14.03 -25.60
C SER A 41 18.97 12.70 -24.86
N PHE A 42 17.96 12.20 -24.13
CA PHE A 42 18.02 10.88 -23.50
C PHE A 42 18.01 9.75 -24.54
N ARG A 43 17.19 9.89 -25.58
CA ARG A 43 17.16 8.92 -26.70
C ARG A 43 18.51 8.84 -27.40
N TYR A 44 19.15 9.98 -27.63
CA TYR A 44 20.49 10.06 -28.20
C TYR A 44 21.54 9.32 -27.36
N LEU A 45 21.55 9.53 -26.03
CA LEU A 45 22.48 8.81 -25.14
C LEU A 45 22.29 7.29 -25.17
N VAL A 46 21.03 6.82 -25.22
CA VAL A 46 20.73 5.39 -25.35
C VAL A 46 21.19 4.86 -26.71
N ALA A 47 20.97 5.59 -27.79
CA ALA A 47 21.38 5.17 -29.12
C ALA A 47 22.92 5.14 -29.26
N LEU A 48 23.64 6.10 -28.68
CA LEU A 48 25.10 6.08 -28.59
C LEU A 48 25.61 4.85 -27.84
N LYS A 49 24.97 4.48 -26.71
CA LYS A 49 25.31 3.26 -25.95
C LYS A 49 25.13 1.99 -26.77
N ASN A 50 24.23 2.00 -27.75
CA ASN A 50 23.98 0.89 -28.68
C ASN A 50 24.73 1.05 -30.01
N GLU A 51 25.75 1.92 -30.05
CA GLU A 51 26.65 2.12 -31.20
C GLU A 51 25.94 2.55 -32.50
N PHE A 52 24.78 3.22 -32.39
CA PHE A 52 24.12 3.80 -33.56
C PHE A 52 24.91 5.01 -34.09
N PRO A 53 25.19 5.06 -35.41
CA PRO A 53 25.88 6.19 -36.01
C PRO A 53 24.94 7.39 -36.17
N PHE A 54 25.51 8.59 -36.01
CA PHE A 54 24.81 9.86 -36.20
C PHE A 54 25.65 10.81 -37.05
N THR A 55 24.97 11.56 -37.91
CA THR A 55 25.53 12.69 -38.65
C THR A 55 25.86 13.84 -37.70
N ASN A 56 26.69 14.79 -38.14
CA ASN A 56 27.04 15.95 -37.32
C ASN A 56 25.83 16.85 -37.08
N GLU A 57 24.94 16.92 -38.07
CA GLU A 57 23.68 17.66 -38.01
C GLU A 57 22.76 17.09 -36.93
N GLU A 58 22.58 15.76 -36.89
CA GLU A 58 21.78 15.09 -35.86
C GLU A 58 22.37 15.30 -34.46
N LYS A 59 23.69 15.17 -34.30
CA LYS A 59 24.36 15.44 -33.02
C LYS A 59 24.09 16.85 -32.52
N HIS A 60 24.23 17.83 -33.41
CA HIS A 60 23.96 19.23 -33.07
C HIS A 60 22.49 19.43 -32.64
N GLU A 61 21.54 18.78 -33.31
CA GLU A 61 20.15 18.83 -32.89
C GLU A 61 19.95 18.27 -31.48
N TYR A 62 20.56 17.13 -31.15
CA TYR A 62 20.45 16.53 -29.81
C TYR A 62 21.12 17.37 -28.71
N GLU A 63 22.27 17.99 -28.99
CA GLU A 63 22.94 18.93 -28.09
C GLU A 63 22.08 20.17 -27.81
N MET A 64 21.41 20.69 -28.85
CA MET A 64 20.47 21.81 -28.72
C MET A 64 19.23 21.42 -27.90
N SER A 65 18.74 20.19 -28.05
CA SER A 65 17.66 19.63 -27.25
C SER A 65 18.04 19.54 -25.77
N TRP A 66 19.22 18.97 -25.47
CA TRP A 66 19.76 18.91 -24.12
C TRP A 66 19.86 20.30 -23.50
N SER A 67 20.52 21.23 -24.21
CA SER A 67 20.72 22.60 -23.72
C SER A 67 19.42 23.32 -23.43
N THR A 68 18.39 23.09 -24.25
CA THR A 68 17.06 23.66 -24.03
C THR A 68 16.37 23.04 -22.81
N SER A 69 16.35 21.71 -22.72
CA SER A 69 15.75 21.00 -21.58
C SER A 69 16.42 21.39 -20.25
N VAL A 70 17.75 21.53 -20.20
CA VAL A 70 18.47 22.00 -19.00
C VAL A 70 18.05 23.42 -18.61
N LYS A 71 17.92 24.34 -19.58
CA LYS A 71 17.45 25.71 -19.32
C LYS A 71 16.01 25.72 -18.79
N GLU A 72 15.13 24.90 -19.36
CA GLU A 72 13.75 24.77 -18.91
C GLU A 72 13.66 24.16 -17.50
N SER A 73 14.51 23.18 -17.18
CA SER A 73 14.61 22.59 -15.83
C SER A 73 15.05 23.62 -14.80
N ASN A 74 16.08 24.40 -15.11
CA ASN A 74 16.52 25.48 -14.23
C ASN A 74 15.42 26.53 -14.05
N ARG A 75 14.67 26.87 -15.11
CA ARG A 75 13.52 27.78 -15.00
C ARG A 75 12.42 27.22 -14.10
N LEU A 76 12.15 25.91 -14.19
CA LEU A 76 11.18 25.24 -13.31
C LEU A 76 11.63 25.31 -11.84
N ILE A 77 12.88 24.97 -11.56
CA ILE A 77 13.43 25.02 -10.20
C ILE A 77 13.40 26.44 -9.65
N ASP A 78 13.82 27.43 -10.46
CA ASP A 78 13.77 28.83 -10.08
C ASP A 78 12.34 29.30 -9.78
N TYR A 79 11.37 28.91 -10.62
CA TYR A 79 9.96 29.24 -10.40
C TYR A 79 9.44 28.62 -9.10
N ILE A 80 9.76 27.34 -8.84
CA ILE A 80 9.38 26.67 -7.57
C ILE A 80 9.98 27.40 -6.37
N ASN A 81 11.25 27.79 -6.43
CA ASN A 81 11.95 28.37 -5.29
C ASN A 81 11.61 29.85 -5.04
N LYS A 82 11.30 30.61 -6.10
CA LYS A 82 11.15 32.08 -6.02
C LYS A 82 9.71 32.56 -6.11
N GLU A 83 8.88 31.87 -6.90
CA GLU A 83 7.54 32.35 -7.27
C GLU A 83 6.41 31.57 -6.59
N LEU A 84 6.63 30.28 -6.26
CA LEU A 84 5.63 29.51 -5.54
C LEU A 84 5.67 29.82 -4.04
N ILE A 85 4.52 30.19 -3.49
CA ILE A 85 4.32 30.23 -2.04
C ILE A 85 4.35 28.80 -1.53
N VAL A 86 5.09 28.56 -0.44
CA VAL A 86 5.09 27.26 0.25
C VAL A 86 3.65 26.89 0.58
N TYR A 87 3.14 25.89 -0.13
CA TYR A 87 1.82 25.35 0.16
C TYR A 87 1.94 24.56 1.47
N HIS A 88 1.48 25.16 2.56
CA HIS A 88 1.34 24.43 3.81
C HIS A 88 0.24 23.39 3.62
N ILE A 89 0.66 22.13 3.54
CA ILE A 89 -0.25 20.99 3.64
C ILE A 89 -0.85 21.07 5.05
N ASP A 90 -2.02 21.68 5.16
CA ASP A 90 -2.75 21.73 6.43
C ASP A 90 -2.94 20.30 6.97
N LYS A 91 -3.02 20.16 8.29
CA LYS A 91 -3.31 18.87 8.95
C LYS A 91 -4.62 18.21 8.48
N GLY A 92 -5.44 18.92 7.71
CA GLY A 92 -6.66 18.44 7.06
C GLY A 92 -6.54 18.21 5.55
N TRP A 93 -5.34 18.16 4.96
CA TRP A 93 -5.19 17.83 3.54
C TRP A 93 -5.68 16.41 3.29
N GLN A 94 -6.75 16.31 2.52
CA GLN A 94 -7.40 15.08 2.16
C GLN A 94 -7.41 14.96 0.64
N SER A 95 -6.87 13.87 0.10
CA SER A 95 -7.01 13.55 -1.32
C SER A 95 -7.41 12.10 -1.48
N ILE A 96 -8.14 11.80 -2.56
CA ILE A 96 -8.53 10.42 -2.91
C ILE A 96 -7.28 9.54 -2.99
N LYS A 97 -6.20 10.06 -3.61
CA LYS A 97 -4.96 9.31 -3.78
C LYS A 97 -4.26 9.01 -2.45
N HIS A 98 -4.22 9.97 -1.53
CA HIS A 98 -3.68 9.72 -0.19
C HIS A 98 -4.54 8.72 0.57
N ALA A 99 -5.87 8.85 0.55
CA ALA A 99 -6.76 7.88 1.19
C ALA A 99 -6.56 6.46 0.62
N GLN A 100 -6.39 6.31 -0.70
CA GLN A 100 -6.06 5.03 -1.32
C GLN A 100 -4.78 4.43 -0.75
N PHE A 101 -3.72 5.23 -0.61
CA PHE A 101 -2.45 4.77 -0.04
C PHE A 101 -2.61 4.34 1.42
N GLU A 102 -3.20 5.19 2.26
CA GLU A 102 -3.43 4.86 3.69
C GLU A 102 -4.23 3.57 3.84
N ILE A 103 -5.34 3.41 3.10
CA ILE A 103 -6.15 2.19 3.14
C ILE A 103 -5.32 0.99 2.68
N SER A 104 -4.57 1.13 1.58
CA SER A 104 -3.75 0.03 1.04
C SER A 104 -2.74 -0.50 2.06
N TYR A 105 -2.08 0.42 2.79
CA TYR A 105 -1.15 0.05 3.86
C TYR A 105 -1.84 -0.56 5.09
N MET A 106 -3.11 -0.23 5.34
CA MET A 106 -3.88 -0.73 6.49
C MET A 106 -4.53 -2.09 6.27
N ILE A 107 -4.68 -2.57 5.03
CA ILE A 107 -5.34 -3.85 4.73
C ILE A 107 -4.73 -4.99 5.55
N ARG A 108 -3.41 -5.19 5.45
CA ARG A 108 -2.72 -6.27 6.19
C ARG A 108 -2.83 -6.08 7.71
N PRO A 109 -2.56 -4.90 8.30
CA PRO A 109 -2.78 -4.63 9.72
C PRO A 109 -4.18 -4.99 10.23
N ILE A 110 -5.22 -4.63 9.46
CA ILE A 110 -6.62 -4.93 9.81
C ILE A 110 -6.86 -6.44 9.77
N LEU A 111 -6.46 -7.11 8.68
CA LEU A 111 -6.70 -8.55 8.51
C LEU A 111 -5.94 -9.38 9.55
N GLU A 112 -4.70 -9.03 9.88
CA GLU A 112 -3.91 -9.73 10.92
C GLU A 112 -4.50 -9.48 12.31
N THR A 113 -5.05 -8.29 12.56
CA THR A 113 -5.79 -8.00 13.79
C THR A 113 -7.05 -8.88 13.88
N ILE A 114 -7.80 -9.04 12.78
CA ILE A 114 -8.97 -9.93 12.71
C ILE A 114 -8.56 -11.38 13.00
N ARG A 115 -7.54 -11.88 12.29
CA ARG A 115 -7.02 -13.25 12.44
C ARG A 115 -6.59 -13.53 13.87
N ASN A 116 -5.84 -12.61 14.49
CA ASN A 116 -5.40 -12.76 15.87
C ASN A 116 -6.55 -12.66 16.89
N THR A 117 -7.52 -11.78 16.64
CA THR A 117 -8.71 -11.67 17.50
C THR A 117 -9.53 -12.96 17.47
N LEU A 118 -9.67 -13.60 16.31
CA LEU A 118 -10.34 -14.90 16.18
C LEU A 118 -9.60 -16.01 16.94
N ARG A 119 -8.27 -16.09 16.84
CA ARG A 119 -7.45 -17.02 17.64
C ARG A 119 -7.75 -16.88 19.13
N ASN A 120 -7.77 -15.64 19.61
CA ASN A 120 -8.02 -15.33 21.00
C ASN A 120 -9.46 -15.63 21.45
N ILE A 121 -10.44 -15.40 20.60
CA ILE A 121 -11.83 -15.84 20.84
C ILE A 121 -11.90 -17.36 20.99
N ILE A 122 -11.21 -18.12 20.13
CA ILE A 122 -11.16 -19.58 20.20
C ILE A 122 -10.55 -20.04 21.53
N LEU A 123 -9.46 -19.42 21.98
CA LEU A 123 -8.86 -19.72 23.29
C LEU A 123 -9.83 -19.45 24.44
N CYS A 124 -10.55 -18.32 24.40
CA CYS A 124 -11.57 -18.00 25.39
C CYS A 124 -12.72 -19.02 25.40
N LYS A 125 -13.26 -19.38 24.22
CA LYS A 125 -14.34 -20.37 24.10
C LYS A 125 -13.94 -21.74 24.64
N ASN A 126 -12.69 -22.14 24.42
CA ASN A 126 -12.13 -23.40 24.93
C ASN A 126 -11.58 -23.29 26.35
N SER A 127 -11.77 -22.15 27.03
CA SER A 127 -11.31 -21.90 28.41
C SER A 127 -9.82 -22.20 28.62
N ILE A 128 -8.97 -21.86 27.63
CA ILE A 128 -7.52 -22.05 27.72
C ILE A 128 -6.90 -20.85 28.47
N PRO A 129 -6.42 -21.01 29.71
CA PRO A 129 -5.86 -19.91 30.48
C PRO A 129 -4.46 -19.55 29.99
N ASN A 130 -4.07 -18.29 30.14
CA ASN A 130 -2.69 -17.80 29.99
C ASN A 130 -2.01 -18.06 28.64
N GLN A 131 -2.79 -18.20 27.56
CA GLN A 131 -2.25 -18.41 26.21
C GLN A 131 -2.73 -17.35 25.22
N PHE A 132 -3.24 -16.22 25.70
CA PHE A 132 -3.70 -15.14 24.84
C PHE A 132 -2.56 -14.70 23.92
N ILE A 133 -2.80 -14.64 22.61
CA ILE A 133 -1.77 -14.37 21.62
C ILE A 133 -1.69 -12.86 21.41
N GLU A 134 -0.53 -12.31 21.74
CA GLU A 134 -0.14 -10.95 21.42
C GLU A 134 0.65 -10.95 20.12
N LEU A 135 0.34 -9.95 19.29
CA LEU A 135 0.94 -9.74 17.99
C LEU A 135 1.87 -8.54 18.13
N ASN A 136 3.16 -8.74 17.85
CA ASN A 136 4.17 -7.70 17.90
C ASN A 136 4.70 -7.44 16.49
N SER A 137 4.71 -6.19 16.07
CA SER A 137 5.18 -5.82 14.72
C SER A 137 6.62 -5.32 14.72
N LYS A 138 7.43 -5.83 13.81
CA LYS A 138 8.83 -5.43 13.62
C LYS A 138 9.03 -4.85 12.22
N PRO A 139 9.41 -3.56 12.10
CA PRO A 139 9.67 -2.96 10.79
C PRO A 139 10.88 -3.65 10.14
N LEU A 140 10.82 -3.78 8.82
CA LEU A 140 11.95 -4.31 8.05
C LEU A 140 12.95 -3.20 7.70
N HIS A 141 14.21 -3.58 7.53
CA HIS A 141 15.28 -2.64 7.18
C HIS A 141 15.45 -2.51 5.66
N SER A 142 15.31 -3.61 4.92
CA SER A 142 15.43 -3.63 3.46
C SER A 142 14.07 -3.79 2.77
N THR A 143 14.03 -3.57 1.45
CA THR A 143 12.85 -3.87 0.63
C THR A 143 12.64 -5.37 0.62
N ALA A 144 11.57 -5.81 1.27
CA ALA A 144 11.28 -7.23 1.38
C ALA A 144 9.91 -7.59 0.84
N THR A 145 9.81 -8.83 0.40
CA THR A 145 8.56 -9.44 -0.06
C THR A 145 8.32 -10.74 0.68
N ARG A 146 7.06 -11.15 0.72
CA ARG A 146 6.67 -12.51 1.07
C ARG A 146 6.25 -13.24 -0.20
N CYS A 147 6.59 -14.52 -0.30
CA CYS A 147 6.09 -15.40 -1.35
C CYS A 147 5.29 -16.54 -0.72
N HIS A 148 4.05 -16.75 -1.17
CA HIS A 148 3.20 -17.83 -0.64
C HIS A 148 3.69 -19.24 -1.05
N SER A 149 4.50 -19.32 -2.09
CA SER A 149 5.11 -20.57 -2.57
C SER A 149 6.39 -20.93 -1.79
N CYS A 150 7.02 -19.95 -1.15
CA CYS A 150 8.24 -20.15 -0.38
C CYS A 150 7.85 -20.46 1.05
N LYS A 151 7.60 -21.76 1.28
CA LYS A 151 7.00 -22.20 2.52
C LYS A 151 8.07 -22.35 3.59
N SER A 152 7.71 -21.85 4.74
CA SER A 152 8.58 -21.60 5.87
C SER A 152 8.51 -22.70 6.91
N ASP A 153 9.38 -22.59 7.91
CA ASP A 153 9.24 -23.27 9.18
C ASP A 153 7.94 -22.87 9.90
N PHE A 154 7.53 -23.74 10.82
CA PHE A 154 6.37 -23.55 11.67
C PHE A 154 6.82 -23.15 13.06
N GLN A 155 6.13 -22.19 13.65
CA GLN A 155 6.32 -21.80 15.04
C GLN A 155 5.06 -22.13 15.84
N GLN A 156 5.22 -22.86 16.93
CA GLN A 156 4.14 -23.09 17.88
C GLN A 156 4.09 -21.95 18.90
N VAL A 157 2.93 -21.29 19.04
CA VAL A 157 2.67 -20.29 20.09
C VAL A 157 1.34 -20.61 20.75
N GLY A 158 1.42 -21.04 22.01
CA GLY A 158 0.27 -21.54 22.75
C GLY A 158 -0.31 -22.80 22.09
N LYS A 159 -1.61 -22.78 21.79
CA LYS A 159 -2.30 -23.86 21.07
C LYS A 159 -2.28 -23.74 19.55
N PHE A 160 -1.75 -22.66 19.01
CA PHE A 160 -1.73 -22.42 17.58
C PHE A 160 -0.35 -22.66 16.98
N GLU A 161 -0.34 -23.13 15.75
CA GLU A 161 0.84 -23.12 14.89
C GLU A 161 0.75 -21.95 13.91
N PHE A 162 1.89 -21.36 13.63
CA PHE A 162 2.05 -20.20 12.77
C PHE A 162 3.04 -20.53 11.67
N LEU A 163 2.76 -20.07 10.46
CA LEU A 163 3.74 -20.06 9.39
C LEU A 163 4.69 -18.90 9.64
N SER A 164 5.98 -19.18 9.85
CA SER A 164 6.99 -18.12 9.89
C SER A 164 7.02 -17.40 8.54
N ILE A 165 7.19 -16.08 8.50
CA ILE A 165 7.37 -15.38 7.23
C ILE A 165 8.85 -15.10 7.09
N TYR A 166 9.50 -15.68 6.08
CA TYR A 166 10.87 -15.32 5.69
C TYR A 166 10.81 -14.24 4.61
N PRO A 167 11.19 -12.99 4.93
CA PRO A 167 11.21 -11.92 3.96
C PRO A 167 12.29 -12.19 2.90
N HIS A 168 11.93 -12.02 1.62
CA HIS A 168 12.88 -12.05 0.51
C HIS A 168 13.28 -10.63 0.14
N GLU A 169 14.56 -10.35 0.01
CA GLU A 169 15.01 -9.13 -0.66
C GLU A 169 14.78 -9.27 -2.17
N ILE A 170 14.14 -8.27 -2.79
CA ILE A 170 13.98 -8.26 -4.24
C ILE A 170 15.31 -7.82 -4.86
N GLN A 171 16.02 -8.76 -5.47
CA GLN A 171 16.94 -8.48 -6.57
C GLN A 171 16.26 -8.92 -7.87
N ASN A 172 16.74 -8.48 -9.04
CA ASN A 172 16.11 -8.72 -10.35
C ASN A 172 15.73 -10.20 -10.60
N ASP A 173 16.42 -11.14 -9.93
CA ASP A 173 16.06 -12.55 -9.80
C ASP A 173 15.93 -12.92 -8.31
N CYS A 174 14.87 -13.65 -7.91
CA CYS A 174 14.77 -14.21 -6.55
C CYS A 174 15.79 -15.33 -6.40
N ILE A 175 16.99 -15.04 -5.89
CA ILE A 175 18.02 -16.08 -5.65
C ILE A 175 17.54 -17.10 -4.60
N MET A 176 16.63 -16.68 -3.72
CA MET A 176 16.10 -17.46 -2.61
C MET A 176 14.97 -18.42 -3.02
N CYS A 177 14.43 -18.30 -4.25
CA CYS A 177 13.24 -19.04 -4.64
C CYS A 177 13.03 -19.20 -6.15
N LEU A 178 12.40 -20.32 -6.56
CA LEU A 178 12.01 -20.57 -7.96
C LEU A 178 10.73 -19.83 -8.40
N CYS A 179 10.35 -18.76 -7.68
CA CYS A 179 9.07 -18.07 -7.87
C CYS A 179 9.24 -16.83 -8.75
N THR A 180 8.21 -16.50 -9.52
CA THR A 180 8.20 -15.30 -10.36
C THR A 180 7.89 -14.05 -9.54
N LEU A 181 8.28 -12.87 -10.03
CA LEU A 181 8.13 -11.60 -9.30
C LEU A 181 6.66 -11.31 -8.93
N ASP A 182 5.71 -11.69 -9.78
CA ASP A 182 4.26 -11.54 -9.56
C ASP A 182 3.71 -12.42 -8.42
N GLN A 183 4.47 -13.42 -7.97
CA GLN A 183 4.14 -14.25 -6.81
C GLN A 183 4.61 -13.65 -5.47
N HIS A 184 5.26 -12.49 -5.52
CA HIS A 184 5.80 -11.79 -4.37
C HIS A 184 4.92 -10.61 -3.97
N VAL A 185 4.57 -10.55 -2.68
CA VAL A 185 3.81 -9.44 -2.11
C VAL A 185 4.75 -8.61 -1.24
N PRO A 186 4.92 -7.31 -1.50
CA PRO A 186 5.73 -6.43 -0.65
C PRO A 186 5.24 -6.45 0.81
N ILE A 187 6.19 -6.42 1.74
CA ILE A 187 5.90 -6.35 3.17
C ILE A 187 6.75 -5.27 3.85
N ASP A 188 6.12 -4.47 4.70
CA ASP A 188 6.81 -3.41 5.45
C ASP A 188 7.31 -3.87 6.83
N TYR A 189 6.75 -4.96 7.35
CA TYR A 189 7.01 -5.48 8.68
C TYR A 189 6.81 -7.00 8.76
N THR A 190 7.45 -7.62 9.76
CA THR A 190 7.19 -9.00 10.20
C THR A 190 6.40 -9.02 11.51
N LEU A 191 5.79 -10.17 11.79
CA LEU A 191 4.99 -10.39 12.98
C LEU A 191 5.65 -11.44 13.86
N ASP A 192 5.79 -11.09 15.13
CA ASP A 192 6.17 -12.02 16.19
C ASP A 192 4.97 -12.25 17.10
N TYR A 193 4.77 -13.52 17.49
CA TYR A 193 3.67 -13.93 18.33
C TYR A 193 4.18 -14.35 19.72
N LYS A 194 3.49 -13.91 20.77
CA LYS A 194 3.81 -14.25 22.17
C LYS A 194 2.54 -14.57 22.95
N CYS A 195 2.63 -15.48 23.92
CA CYS A 195 1.54 -15.72 24.86
C CYS A 195 1.59 -14.71 26.01
N SER A 196 0.43 -14.22 26.43
CA SER A 196 0.27 -13.41 27.63
C SER A 196 -0.76 -13.98 28.60
N THR A 197 -0.62 -13.57 29.85
CA THR A 197 -1.35 -14.11 31.01
C THR A 197 -2.67 -13.38 31.29
N ILE A 198 -3.28 -12.76 30.28
CA ILE A 198 -4.51 -11.98 30.47
C ILE A 198 -5.69 -12.93 30.76
N THR A 199 -6.34 -12.74 31.91
CA THR A 199 -7.53 -13.49 32.33
C THR A 199 -8.72 -12.55 32.48
N SER A 200 -9.72 -12.63 31.58
CA SER A 200 -11.05 -12.06 31.83
C SER A 200 -12.10 -12.56 30.84
N SER A 201 -13.28 -12.91 31.34
CA SER A 201 -14.47 -13.25 30.53
C SER A 201 -15.07 -12.05 29.77
N ASP A 202 -14.82 -10.81 30.23
CA ASP A 202 -15.27 -9.58 29.57
C ASP A 202 -14.56 -9.33 28.23
N LEU A 203 -13.40 -9.99 28.03
CA LEU A 203 -12.58 -9.84 26.84
C LEU A 203 -13.25 -10.43 25.59
N HIS A 204 -14.02 -11.52 25.73
CA HIS A 204 -14.68 -12.18 24.59
C HIS A 204 -15.71 -11.28 23.90
N ASN A 205 -16.56 -10.61 24.67
CA ASN A 205 -17.59 -9.72 24.12
C ASN A 205 -16.96 -8.52 23.40
N ARG A 206 -15.95 -7.90 24.03
CA ARG A 206 -15.18 -6.80 23.44
C ARG A 206 -14.48 -7.20 22.14
N MET A 207 -13.92 -8.41 22.07
CA MET A 207 -13.30 -8.95 20.85
C MET A 207 -14.32 -9.19 19.74
N SER A 208 -15.48 -9.76 20.07
CA SER A 208 -16.56 -9.99 19.11
C SER A 208 -17.09 -8.67 18.53
N ASP A 209 -17.28 -7.66 19.37
CA ASP A 209 -17.67 -6.30 18.94
C ASP A 209 -16.61 -5.67 18.05
N THR A 210 -15.32 -5.85 18.39
CA THR A 210 -14.19 -5.37 17.59
C THR A 210 -14.20 -6.00 16.19
N LEU A 211 -14.40 -7.31 16.10
CA LEU A 211 -14.51 -8.02 14.82
C LEU A 211 -15.65 -7.50 13.96
N ASN A 212 -16.85 -7.35 14.54
CA ASN A 212 -18.02 -6.85 13.81
C ASN A 212 -17.77 -5.42 13.28
N ARG A 213 -17.15 -4.56 14.09
CA ARG A 213 -16.79 -3.19 13.68
C ARG A 213 -15.77 -3.21 12.55
N LEU A 214 -14.67 -3.96 12.70
CA LEU A 214 -13.64 -4.07 11.67
C LEU A 214 -14.22 -4.66 10.38
N CYS A 215 -15.10 -5.66 10.46
CA CYS A 215 -15.79 -6.22 9.30
C CYS A 215 -16.55 -5.15 8.49
N VAL A 216 -17.39 -4.37 9.16
CA VAL A 216 -18.19 -3.32 8.50
C VAL A 216 -17.30 -2.22 7.96
N MET A 217 -16.28 -1.80 8.71
CA MET A 217 -15.37 -0.73 8.27
C MET A 217 -14.52 -1.17 7.08
N SER A 218 -14.01 -2.40 7.07
CA SER A 218 -13.28 -2.98 5.93
C SER A 218 -14.13 -3.03 4.67
N ALA A 219 -15.42 -3.37 4.77
CA ALA A 219 -16.33 -3.36 3.62
C ALA A 219 -16.53 -1.95 3.06
N LYS A 220 -16.66 -0.94 3.93
CA LYS A 220 -16.75 0.48 3.50
C LYS A 220 -15.49 0.97 2.81
N LEU A 221 -14.31 0.64 3.36
CA LEU A 221 -13.03 0.98 2.75
C LEU A 221 -12.83 0.28 1.39
N ALA A 222 -13.18 -1.01 1.29
CA ALA A 222 -13.13 -1.75 0.03
C ALA A 222 -14.05 -1.13 -1.03
N HIS A 223 -15.30 -0.82 -0.66
CA HIS A 223 -16.25 -0.16 -1.55
C HIS A 223 -15.73 1.18 -2.09
N PHE A 224 -15.12 2.00 -1.22
CA PHE A 224 -14.47 3.25 -1.63
C PHE A 224 -13.34 3.02 -2.65
N LEU A 225 -12.45 2.04 -2.40
CA LEU A 225 -11.33 1.72 -3.30
C LEU A 225 -11.78 1.26 -4.70
N ILE A 226 -12.87 0.50 -4.76
CA ILE A 226 -13.43 -0.04 -6.01
C ILE A 226 -14.19 1.04 -6.77
N HIS A 227 -15.13 1.72 -6.11
CA HIS A 227 -16.17 2.51 -6.79
C HIS A 227 -15.89 4.00 -6.86
N THR A 228 -15.34 4.60 -5.81
CA THR A 228 -15.11 6.05 -5.77
C THR A 228 -13.73 6.41 -6.30
N ALA A 229 -12.76 5.51 -6.09
CA ALA A 229 -11.37 5.78 -6.34
C ALA A 229 -10.85 5.10 -7.63
N CYS A 230 -11.63 4.16 -8.21
CA CYS A 230 -11.26 3.31 -9.36
C CYS A 230 -9.84 2.70 -9.25
N SER A 231 -9.35 2.49 -8.03
CA SER A 231 -7.98 2.06 -7.77
C SER A 231 -7.79 0.56 -7.79
N ALA A 232 -8.84 -0.19 -7.47
CA ALA A 232 -8.80 -1.64 -7.37
C ALA A 232 -9.85 -2.24 -8.31
N LYS A 233 -9.43 -3.23 -9.11
CA LYS A 233 -10.34 -4.02 -9.94
C LYS A 233 -11.18 -4.99 -9.11
N ASP A 234 -10.60 -5.49 -8.03
CA ASP A 234 -11.16 -6.47 -7.11
C ASP A 234 -11.17 -5.95 -5.68
N ASP A 235 -11.92 -6.61 -4.80
CA ASP A 235 -11.94 -6.33 -3.37
C ASP A 235 -10.65 -6.80 -2.69
N PRO A 236 -9.78 -5.89 -2.23
CA PRO A 236 -8.48 -6.27 -1.70
C PRO A 236 -8.57 -6.86 -0.29
N PHE A 237 -9.63 -6.56 0.48
CA PHE A 237 -9.84 -7.15 1.79
C PHE A 237 -10.33 -8.59 1.65
N LEU A 238 -11.28 -8.84 0.75
CA LEU A 238 -11.75 -10.20 0.46
C LEU A 238 -10.62 -11.07 -0.10
N LYS A 239 -9.79 -10.51 -1.00
CA LYS A 239 -8.60 -11.21 -1.51
C LYS A 239 -7.66 -11.60 -0.36
N GLY A 240 -7.29 -10.64 0.50
CA GLY A 240 -6.40 -10.93 1.63
C GLY A 240 -6.99 -11.93 2.63
N LEU A 241 -8.32 -11.89 2.86
CA LEU A 241 -9.00 -12.86 3.73
C LEU A 241 -8.95 -14.29 3.16
N LYS A 242 -9.19 -14.45 1.84
CA LYS A 242 -9.05 -15.73 1.15
C LYS A 242 -7.63 -16.28 1.24
N GLU A 243 -6.63 -15.42 1.05
CA GLU A 243 -5.21 -15.78 1.23
C GLU A 243 -4.95 -16.30 2.67
N MET A 244 -5.48 -15.63 3.70
CA MET A 244 -5.35 -16.09 5.09
C MET A 244 -6.00 -17.46 5.34
N ILE A 245 -7.16 -17.72 4.74
CA ILE A 245 -7.84 -19.03 4.85
C ILE A 245 -6.99 -20.13 4.20
N VAL A 246 -6.41 -19.85 3.02
CA VAL A 246 -5.50 -20.79 2.33
C VAL A 246 -4.27 -21.07 3.18
N GLU A 247 -3.66 -20.05 3.77
CA GLU A 247 -2.50 -20.20 4.66
C GLU A 247 -2.82 -21.06 5.91
N GLU A 248 -3.95 -20.81 6.59
CA GLU A 248 -4.32 -21.62 7.77
C GLU A 248 -4.70 -23.05 7.39
N THR A 249 -5.37 -23.24 6.26
CA THR A 249 -5.68 -24.57 5.71
C THR A 249 -4.39 -25.35 5.45
N TYR A 250 -3.39 -24.70 4.84
CA TYR A 250 -2.09 -25.30 4.60
C TYR A 250 -1.38 -25.75 5.89
N ILE A 251 -1.47 -24.95 6.97
CA ILE A 251 -0.93 -25.35 8.29
C ILE A 251 -1.59 -26.65 8.75
N CYS A 252 -2.92 -26.75 8.63
CA CYS A 252 -3.68 -27.92 9.05
C CYS A 252 -3.38 -29.19 8.21
N GLU A 253 -3.04 -29.03 6.93
CA GLU A 253 -2.77 -30.14 6.02
C GLU A 253 -1.37 -30.76 6.22
N ILE A 254 -0.37 -29.93 6.53
CA ILE A 254 1.03 -30.37 6.62
C ILE A 254 1.43 -30.79 8.03
N GLN A 255 0.94 -30.10 9.05
CA GLN A 255 1.24 -30.45 10.44
C GLN A 255 0.31 -31.56 10.93
N LYS A 256 0.66 -32.16 12.09
CA LYS A 256 -0.30 -33.03 12.77
C LYS A 256 -1.59 -32.24 13.03
N PRO A 257 -2.79 -32.85 12.90
CA PRO A 257 -4.04 -32.13 13.02
C PRO A 257 -4.09 -31.29 14.29
N ASN A 258 -4.02 -29.97 14.13
CA ASN A 258 -4.17 -29.02 15.22
C ASN A 258 -5.61 -28.52 15.23
N ASP A 259 -6.39 -29.03 16.19
CA ASP A 259 -7.81 -28.69 16.36
C ASP A 259 -8.06 -27.17 16.45
N PHE A 260 -7.11 -26.40 16.97
CA PHE A 260 -7.23 -24.95 17.10
C PHE A 260 -7.07 -24.23 15.76
N ASN A 261 -6.06 -24.58 14.96
CA ASN A 261 -5.92 -24.05 13.60
C ASN A 261 -7.14 -24.46 12.73
N MET A 262 -7.64 -25.69 12.88
CA MET A 262 -8.86 -26.12 12.18
C MET A 262 -10.09 -25.32 12.60
N GLN A 263 -10.24 -24.99 13.89
CA GLN A 263 -11.29 -24.09 14.36
C GLN A 263 -11.12 -22.67 13.79
N LEU A 264 -9.89 -22.18 13.66
CA LEU A 264 -9.60 -20.87 13.07
C LEU A 264 -9.96 -20.81 11.59
N VAL A 265 -9.64 -21.84 10.79
CA VAL A 265 -10.07 -21.93 9.38
C VAL A 265 -11.60 -21.80 9.27
N LYS A 266 -12.34 -22.50 10.14
CA LYS A 266 -13.81 -22.46 10.15
C LYS A 266 -14.33 -21.06 10.52
N GLU A 267 -13.77 -20.42 11.55
CA GLU A 267 -14.19 -19.08 11.97
C GLU A 267 -13.79 -18.00 10.95
N LEU A 268 -12.65 -18.15 10.26
CA LEU A 268 -12.26 -17.26 9.14
C LEU A 268 -13.22 -17.40 7.95
N SER A 269 -13.58 -18.64 7.58
CA SER A 269 -14.56 -18.89 6.50
C SER A 269 -15.94 -18.33 6.83
N LYS A 270 -16.33 -18.41 8.11
CA LYS A 270 -17.55 -17.78 8.61
C LYS A 270 -17.45 -16.25 8.55
N PHE A 271 -16.33 -15.68 8.95
CA PHE A 271 -16.08 -14.25 8.87
C PHE A 271 -16.10 -13.75 7.42
N GLU A 272 -15.57 -14.51 6.46
CA GLU A 272 -15.66 -14.22 5.03
C GLU A 272 -17.12 -14.10 4.58
N SER A 273 -17.95 -15.09 4.93
CA SER A 273 -19.39 -15.04 4.62
C SER A 273 -20.10 -13.85 5.28
N GLN A 274 -19.68 -13.47 6.49
CA GLN A 274 -20.21 -12.30 7.20
C GLN A 274 -19.77 -10.98 6.54
N TYR A 275 -18.55 -10.91 6.02
CA TYR A 275 -17.99 -9.77 5.32
C TYR A 275 -18.73 -9.47 4.01
N GLU A 276 -19.18 -10.49 3.30
CA GLU A 276 -19.95 -10.31 2.07
C GLU A 276 -21.29 -9.60 2.30
N GLN A 277 -21.90 -9.73 3.48
CA GLN A 277 -23.19 -9.09 3.79
C GLN A 277 -23.17 -7.56 3.72
N PRO A 278 -22.31 -6.83 4.49
CA PRO A 278 -22.20 -5.38 4.36
C PRO A 278 -21.73 -4.97 2.97
N MET A 279 -20.85 -5.74 2.33
CA MET A 279 -20.37 -5.41 0.98
C MET A 279 -21.49 -5.48 -0.06
N ASN A 280 -22.31 -6.52 -0.04
CA ASN A 280 -23.47 -6.66 -0.93
C ASN A 280 -24.52 -5.56 -0.67
N LYS A 281 -24.73 -5.20 0.61
CA LYS A 281 -25.59 -4.07 0.96
C LYS A 281 -25.08 -2.77 0.32
N LEU A 282 -23.80 -2.45 0.45
CA LEU A 282 -23.18 -1.24 -0.13
C LEU A 282 -23.29 -1.20 -1.65
N LYS A 283 -23.07 -2.35 -2.33
CA LYS A 283 -23.26 -2.48 -3.77
C LYS A 283 -24.70 -2.20 -4.20
N SER A 284 -25.67 -2.69 -3.41
CA SER A 284 -27.11 -2.52 -3.71
C SER A 284 -27.61 -1.08 -3.49
N THR A 285 -27.06 -0.38 -2.49
CA THR A 285 -27.49 0.98 -2.13
C THR A 285 -26.81 2.07 -2.95
N GLN A 286 -25.76 1.73 -3.72
CA GLN A 286 -24.87 2.70 -4.41
C GLN A 286 -24.42 3.82 -3.45
N GLU A 287 -24.17 3.47 -2.18
CA GLU A 287 -23.80 4.45 -1.17
C GLU A 287 -22.44 5.05 -1.55
N ASN A 288 -22.40 6.38 -1.72
CA ASN A 288 -21.18 7.12 -1.99
C ASN A 288 -20.65 7.68 -0.67
N PHE A 289 -19.39 7.39 -0.37
CA PHE A 289 -18.71 7.93 0.79
C PHE A 289 -17.97 9.21 0.40
N ASP A 290 -18.23 10.29 1.13
CA ASP A 290 -17.40 11.48 1.02
C ASP A 290 -16.01 11.22 1.61
N LEU A 291 -15.03 11.98 1.13
CA LEU A 291 -13.65 11.82 1.53
C LEU A 291 -13.44 12.04 3.05
N PRO A 292 -14.06 13.05 3.69
CA PRO A 292 -13.96 13.23 5.14
C PRO A 292 -14.44 12.02 5.96
N ALA A 293 -15.53 11.36 5.56
CA ALA A 293 -16.02 10.16 6.23
C ALA A 293 -15.00 9.01 6.12
N ILE A 294 -14.32 8.87 4.97
CA ILE A 294 -13.26 7.87 4.80
C ILE A 294 -12.08 8.15 5.74
N TYR A 295 -11.62 9.39 5.85
CA TYR A 295 -10.55 9.73 6.79
C TYR A 295 -10.95 9.48 8.25
N LYS A 296 -12.22 9.73 8.61
CA LYS A 296 -12.74 9.38 9.93
C LYS A 296 -12.71 7.86 10.17
N LEU A 297 -13.02 7.04 9.17
CA LEU A 297 -12.90 5.58 9.27
C LEU A 297 -11.43 5.15 9.45
N ILE A 298 -10.51 5.73 8.68
CA ILE A 298 -9.07 5.49 8.79
C ILE A 298 -8.59 5.82 10.20
N GLU A 299 -8.97 6.97 10.75
CA GLU A 299 -8.62 7.39 12.10
C GLU A 299 -9.16 6.42 13.17
N ILE A 300 -10.44 6.06 13.09
CA ILE A 300 -11.06 5.10 14.03
C ILE A 300 -10.33 3.76 13.96
N ILE A 301 -9.98 3.27 12.76
CA ILE A 301 -9.26 2.00 12.63
C ILE A 301 -7.85 2.10 13.21
N ASN A 302 -7.14 3.20 12.93
CA ASN A 302 -5.79 3.43 13.46
C ASN A 302 -5.74 3.58 14.98
N ASN A 303 -6.88 3.77 15.64
CA ASN A 303 -6.99 3.81 17.10
C ASN A 303 -7.20 2.42 17.73
N TYR A 304 -7.42 1.36 16.95
CA TYR A 304 -7.35 -0.01 17.51
C TYR A 304 -5.89 -0.34 17.86
N PRO A 305 -5.56 -0.74 19.10
CA PRO A 305 -4.17 -0.89 19.55
C PRO A 305 -3.30 -1.76 18.64
N THR A 306 -3.80 -2.93 18.24
CA THR A 306 -3.06 -3.87 17.38
C THR A 306 -2.87 -3.36 15.95
N VAL A 307 -3.83 -2.59 15.43
CA VAL A 307 -3.68 -1.94 14.11
C VAL A 307 -2.69 -0.78 14.21
N HIS A 308 -2.80 0.03 15.27
CA HIS A 308 -1.92 1.16 15.54
C HIS A 308 -0.44 0.76 15.60
N GLU A 309 -0.16 -0.33 16.31
CA GLU A 309 1.21 -0.85 16.46
C GLU A 309 1.79 -1.26 15.10
N GLN A 310 1.04 -2.05 14.33
CA GLN A 310 1.43 -2.46 12.98
C GLN A 310 1.63 -1.26 12.04
N MET A 311 0.73 -0.28 12.09
CA MET A 311 0.86 0.95 11.29
C MET A 311 2.05 1.81 11.72
N THR A 312 2.46 1.75 12.99
CA THR A 312 3.70 2.38 13.45
C THR A 312 4.93 1.73 12.82
N ALA A 313 4.94 0.39 12.69
CA ALA A 313 5.99 -0.33 11.98
C ALA A 313 6.01 0.03 10.48
N VAL A 314 4.85 0.08 9.82
CA VAL A 314 4.72 0.52 8.40
C VAL A 314 5.31 1.92 8.22
N LYS A 315 4.88 2.91 9.02
CA LYS A 315 5.37 4.29 8.94
C LYS A 315 6.85 4.41 9.26
N LYS A 316 7.39 3.55 10.13
CA LYS A 316 8.82 3.50 10.42
C LYS A 316 9.61 2.97 9.22
N ARG A 317 9.14 1.92 8.54
CA ARG A 317 9.74 1.42 7.30
C ARG A 317 9.74 2.47 6.20
N GLN A 318 8.61 3.15 5.99
CA GLN A 318 8.49 4.20 4.97
C GLN A 318 9.48 5.34 5.20
N ARG A 319 9.67 5.77 6.45
CA ARG A 319 10.71 6.76 6.80
C ARG A 319 12.11 6.27 6.49
N MET A 320 12.45 5.03 6.86
CA MET A 320 13.75 4.43 6.55
C MET A 320 13.99 4.40 5.03
N MET A 321 12.98 4.04 4.22
CA MET A 321 13.11 4.06 2.76
C MET A 321 13.46 5.45 2.23
N ILE A 322 12.78 6.49 2.72
CA ILE A 322 13.04 7.86 2.30
C ILE A 322 14.47 8.26 2.68
N GLU A 323 14.86 8.01 3.92
CA GLU A 323 16.21 8.34 4.43
C GLU A 323 17.31 7.63 3.63
N ASP A 324 17.15 6.34 3.31
CA ASP A 324 18.13 5.57 2.54
C ASP A 324 18.31 6.12 1.11
N HIS A 325 17.22 6.45 0.42
CA HIS A 325 17.26 6.92 -0.97
C HIS A 325 17.66 8.40 -1.08
N GLU A 326 17.29 9.25 -0.11
CA GLU A 326 17.75 10.64 -0.07
C GLU A 326 19.26 10.74 0.18
N TYR A 327 19.84 9.84 0.97
CA TYR A 327 21.29 9.77 1.20
C TYR A 327 22.08 9.27 0.00
N GLU A 328 21.53 8.37 -0.82
CA GLU A 328 22.20 7.90 -2.03
C GLU A 328 22.36 9.01 -3.08
N VAL A 329 21.37 9.90 -3.23
CA VAL A 329 21.42 11.02 -4.18
C VAL A 329 22.51 12.04 -3.80
N GLN A 330 22.83 12.19 -2.51
CA GLN A 330 23.87 13.12 -2.04
C GLN A 330 25.30 12.61 -2.23
N LYS A 331 25.49 11.34 -2.61
CA LYS A 331 26.81 10.70 -2.80
C LYS A 331 27.28 10.65 -4.27
N ILE A 332 26.51 11.23 -5.19
CA ILE A 332 26.85 11.40 -6.62
C ILE A 332 27.26 12.86 -6.83
#